data_AF-A0A7W8F5Y4-F1
#
_entry.id   AF-A0A7W8F5Y4-F1
#
_cell.length_a   1.000
_cell.length_b   1.000
_cell.length_c   1.000
_cell.angle_alpha   90.00
_cell.angle_beta   90.00
_cell.angle_gamma   90.00
#
_symmetry.space_group_name_H-M   'P 1'
#
loop_
_entity.id
_entity.type
_entity.pdbx_description
1 polymer ?
#
loop_
_entity_poly.entity_id
_entity_poly.type
_entity_poly.pdbx_seq_one_letter_code
_entity_poly.pdbx_strand_id
1 'polypeptide(L)'
;MNHIRDAILASDSTPEDFAALSIPESYRAVTVRKSEAEMFTGLATKEKDPRKSLHVEEVPVPELGPGEALVAVMASSVNYNTVWTSI
;
A
#
# COMPACT_ATOMS: atom_id res chain seq x y z
N MET A 1 -5.18 13.40 -1.90
CA MET A 1 -4.08 12.94 -1.03
C MET A 1 -3.57 14.02 -0.06
N ASN A 2 -3.29 15.24 -0.53
CA ASN A 2 -2.69 16.28 0.32
C ASN A 2 -3.53 16.63 1.56
N HIS A 3 -4.85 16.80 1.42
CA HIS A 3 -5.73 17.15 2.55
C HIS A 3 -5.74 16.14 3.72
N ILE A 4 -5.66 14.84 3.44
CA ILE A 4 -5.60 13.81 4.49
C ILE A 4 -4.28 13.92 5.26
N ARG A 5 -3.16 14.08 4.55
CA ARG A 5 -1.84 14.26 5.18
C ARG A 5 -1.78 15.56 5.98
N ASP A 6 -2.33 16.64 5.43
CA ASP A 6 -2.34 17.95 6.09
C ASP A 6 -3.13 17.88 7.40
N ALA A 7 -4.29 17.21 7.42
CA ALA A 7 -5.06 16.97 8.64
C ALA A 7 -4.28 16.12 9.66
N ILE A 8 -3.55 15.09 9.23
CA ILE A 8 -2.71 14.28 10.15
C ILE A 8 -1.59 15.13 10.79
N LEU A 9 -1.04 16.09 10.05
CA LEU A 9 0.08 16.93 10.51
C LEU A 9 -0.37 18.16 11.31
N ALA A 10 -1.65 18.52 11.24
CA ALA A 10 -2.21 19.60 12.03
C ALA A 10 -2.29 19.20 13.52
N SER A 11 -2.05 20.16 14.41
CA SER A 11 -2.00 19.92 15.87
C SER A 11 -3.38 19.86 16.54
N ASP A 12 -4.42 20.30 15.84
CA ASP A 12 -5.76 20.56 16.37
C ASP A 12 -6.88 19.81 15.62
N SER A 13 -6.53 18.91 14.71
CA SER A 13 -7.53 18.07 14.03
C SER A 13 -8.28 17.17 15.00
N THR A 14 -9.59 17.13 14.82
CA THR A 14 -10.57 16.36 15.61
C THR A 14 -11.03 15.11 14.84
N PRO A 15 -11.61 14.10 15.50
CA PRO A 15 -12.21 12.95 14.81
C PRO A 15 -13.25 13.34 13.75
N GLU A 16 -14.04 14.39 14.01
CA GLU A 16 -15.06 14.91 13.09
C GLU A 16 -14.43 15.48 11.81
N ASP A 17 -13.26 16.11 11.91
CA ASP A 17 -12.52 16.62 10.74
C ASP A 17 -12.13 15.46 9.82
N PHE A 18 -11.64 14.34 10.36
CA PHE A 18 -11.31 13.16 9.57
C PHE A 18 -12.53 12.50 8.94
N ALA A 19 -13.66 12.44 9.67
CA ALA A 19 -14.90 11.88 9.16
C ALA A 19 -15.50 12.69 8.01
N ALA A 20 -15.20 13.99 7.93
CA ALA A 20 -15.65 14.88 6.86
C ALA A 20 -14.75 14.84 5.60
N LEU A 21 -13.56 14.22 5.67
CA LEU A 21 -12.66 14.14 4.52
C LEU A 21 -13.19 13.22 3.43
N SER A 22 -13.10 13.66 2.18
CA SER A 22 -13.39 12.81 1.02
C SER A 22 -12.33 11.72 0.88
N ILE A 23 -12.78 10.47 0.73
CA ILE A 23 -11.91 9.34 0.40
C ILE A 23 -11.49 9.47 -1.09
N PRO A 24 -10.20 9.34 -1.42
CA PRO A 24 -9.75 9.39 -2.81
C PRO A 24 -10.21 8.14 -3.59
N GLU A 25 -10.31 8.24 -4.92
CA GLU A 25 -10.67 7.10 -5.77
C GLU A 25 -9.52 6.08 -5.89
N SER A 26 -8.27 6.55 -5.82
CA SER A 26 -7.07 5.72 -5.87
C SER A 26 -6.05 6.12 -4.81
N TYR A 27 -5.11 5.22 -4.52
CA TYR A 27 -3.94 5.49 -3.70
C TYR A 27 -2.70 4.81 -4.27
N ARG A 28 -1.54 5.41 -3.99
CA ARG A 28 -0.24 4.83 -4.35
C ARG A 28 0.10 3.65 -3.45
N ALA A 29 0.38 2.50 -4.06
CA ALA A 29 0.74 1.26 -3.38
C ALA A 29 2.00 0.63 -3.99
N VAL A 30 2.66 -0.23 -3.21
CA VAL A 30 3.64 -1.20 -3.71
C VAL A 30 2.91 -2.52 -3.96
N THR A 31 2.96 -3.04 -5.19
CA THR A 31 2.19 -4.22 -5.62
C THR A 31 3.09 -5.28 -6.25
N VAL A 32 2.54 -6.48 -6.38
CA VAL A 32 3.03 -7.54 -7.27
C VAL A 32 1.93 -7.89 -8.27
N ARG A 33 2.29 -8.39 -9.45
CA ARG A 33 1.33 -8.68 -10.52
C ARG A 33 1.18 -10.18 -10.74
N LYS A 34 -0.08 -10.62 -10.90
CA LYS A 34 -0.40 -12.02 -11.16
C LYS A 34 0.29 -12.57 -12.42
N SER A 35 0.46 -11.75 -13.45
CA SER A 35 1.14 -12.12 -14.71
C SER A 35 2.63 -12.42 -14.53
N GLU A 36 3.23 -11.98 -13.43
CA GLU A 36 4.67 -12.12 -13.14
C GLU A 36 4.95 -13.22 -12.11
N ALA A 37 3.94 -13.98 -11.69
CA ALA A 37 4.07 -15.00 -10.64
C ALA A 37 5.15 -16.06 -10.93
N GLU A 38 5.44 -16.34 -12.21
CA GLU A 38 6.44 -17.32 -12.64
C GLU A 38 7.75 -16.69 -13.15
N MET A 39 7.93 -15.36 -13.03
CA MET A 39 9.04 -14.62 -13.67
C MET A 39 10.44 -15.04 -13.19
N PHE A 40 10.53 -15.68 -12.02
CA PHE A 40 11.78 -16.12 -11.40
C PHE A 40 11.98 -17.65 -11.47
N THR A 41 11.16 -18.36 -12.23
CA THR A 41 11.27 -19.81 -12.41
C THR A 41 12.65 -20.18 -12.98
N GLY A 42 13.32 -21.15 -12.35
CA GLY A 42 14.64 -21.62 -12.76
C GLY A 42 15.84 -20.82 -12.21
N LEU A 43 15.61 -19.75 -11.47
CA LEU A 43 16.68 -18.98 -10.80
C LEU A 43 16.95 -19.51 -9.37
N ALA A 44 18.19 -19.42 -8.91
CA ALA A 44 18.49 -19.68 -7.50
C ALA A 44 17.93 -18.55 -6.62
N THR A 45 17.57 -18.85 -5.36
CA THR A 45 16.94 -17.86 -4.46
C THR A 45 17.72 -16.56 -4.31
N LYS A 46 19.05 -16.62 -4.32
CA LYS A 46 19.93 -15.44 -4.21
C LYS A 46 19.88 -14.52 -5.44
N GLU A 47 19.46 -15.04 -6.58
CA GLU A 47 19.38 -14.31 -7.85
C GLU A 47 18.00 -13.66 -8.08
N LYS A 48 17.01 -14.04 -7.27
CA LYS A 48 15.68 -13.46 -7.30
C LYS A 48 15.72 -12.07 -6.67
N ASP A 49 15.52 -11.05 -7.49
CA ASP A 49 15.65 -9.65 -7.11
C ASP A 49 14.27 -9.00 -6.97
N PRO A 50 13.80 -8.69 -5.75
CA PRO A 50 12.51 -8.04 -5.50
C PRO A 50 12.27 -6.77 -6.33
N ARG A 51 13.34 -6.05 -6.71
CA ARG A 51 13.22 -4.80 -7.48
C ARG A 51 12.66 -5.01 -8.89
N LYS A 52 12.63 -6.26 -9.37
CA LYS A 52 12.08 -6.61 -10.69
C LYS A 52 10.58 -6.92 -10.65
N SER A 53 10.03 -7.29 -9.50
CA SER A 53 8.63 -7.73 -9.33
C SER A 53 7.77 -6.72 -8.56
N LEU A 54 8.39 -5.84 -7.77
CA LEU A 54 7.72 -4.80 -7.03
C LEU A 54 7.43 -3.59 -7.92
N HIS A 55 6.16 -3.20 -8.01
CA HIS A 55 5.72 -2.03 -8.76
C HIS A 55 5.18 -0.96 -7.82
N VAL A 56 5.45 0.31 -8.13
CA VAL A 56 4.80 1.44 -7.46
C VAL A 56 3.75 1.98 -8.40
N GLU A 57 2.48 1.85 -8.03
CA GLU A 57 1.35 2.21 -8.90
C GLU A 57 0.16 2.76 -8.11
N GLU A 58 -0.77 3.41 -8.81
CA GLU A 58 -2.05 3.83 -8.26
C GLU A 58 -3.06 2.68 -8.38
N VAL A 59 -3.70 2.34 -7.27
CA VAL A 59 -4.73 1.29 -7.20
C VAL A 59 -6.02 1.84 -6.60
N PRO A 60 -7.20 1.32 -6.97
CA PRO A 60 -8.46 1.82 -6.43
C PRO A 60 -8.55 1.59 -4.91
N VAL A 61 -9.17 2.52 -4.20
CA VAL A 61 -9.53 2.30 -2.79
C VAL A 61 -10.60 1.21 -2.71
N PRO A 62 -10.42 0.15 -1.90
CA PRO A 62 -11.41 -0.92 -1.78
C PRO A 62 -12.68 -0.45 -1.04
N GLU A 63 -13.79 -1.17 -1.28
CA GLU A 63 -15.00 -1.01 -0.47
C GLU A 63 -14.75 -1.49 0.97
N LEU A 64 -15.29 -0.78 1.96
CA LEU A 64 -15.11 -1.09 3.37
C LEU A 64 -16.22 -2.01 3.87
N GLY A 65 -15.84 -3.20 4.37
CA GLY A 65 -16.75 -4.16 4.96
C GLY A 65 -17.07 -3.91 6.45
N PRO A 66 -18.03 -4.66 7.03
CA PRO A 66 -18.36 -4.55 8.44
C PRO A 66 -17.18 -4.91 9.35
N GLY A 67 -16.85 -4.02 10.29
CA GLY A 67 -15.76 -4.23 11.26
C GLY A 67 -14.36 -3.94 10.72
N GLU A 68 -14.25 -3.43 9.50
CA GLU A 68 -12.98 -3.00 8.91
C GLU A 68 -12.74 -1.50 9.13
N ALA A 69 -11.48 -1.06 8.97
CA ALA A 69 -11.11 0.35 9.01
C ALA A 69 -10.19 0.70 7.83
N LEU A 70 -10.43 1.85 7.20
CA LEU A 70 -9.49 2.45 6.25
C LEU A 70 -8.46 3.28 7.01
N VAL A 71 -7.18 2.96 6.85
CA VAL A 71 -6.09 3.63 7.58
C VAL A 71 -5.20 4.40 6.60
N ALA A 72 -5.04 5.70 6.83
CA ALA A 72 -4.03 6.51 6.15
C ALA A 72 -2.63 6.19 6.71
N VAL A 73 -1.87 5.36 6.00
CA VAL A 73 -0.58 4.85 6.48
C VAL A 73 0.51 5.93 6.41
N MET A 74 1.03 6.33 7.57
CA MET A 74 2.15 7.28 7.66
C MET A 74 3.52 6.62 7.48
N ALA A 75 3.67 5.38 7.97
CA ALA A 75 4.87 4.57 7.83
C ALA A 75 4.53 3.08 7.87
N SER A 76 5.40 2.26 7.27
CA SER A 76 5.32 0.81 7.28
C SER A 76 6.72 0.21 7.43
N SER A 77 6.84 -1.12 7.38
CA SER A 77 8.11 -1.84 7.43
C SER A 77 8.17 -2.94 6.36
N VAL A 78 9.39 -3.40 6.08
CA VAL A 78 9.63 -4.58 5.24
C VAL A 78 9.92 -5.75 6.16
N ASN A 79 9.20 -6.86 5.97
CA ASN A 79 9.41 -8.10 6.72
C ASN A 79 9.73 -9.27 5.78
N TYR A 80 10.04 -10.44 6.34
CA TYR A 80 10.37 -11.62 5.53
C TYR A 80 9.23 -12.06 4.61
N ASN A 81 7.97 -11.92 5.01
CA ASN A 81 6.84 -12.23 4.13
C ASN A 81 6.79 -11.27 2.94
N THR A 82 7.11 -9.98 3.14
CA THR A 82 7.24 -9.01 2.03
C THR A 82 8.30 -9.49 1.03
N VAL A 83 9.45 -9.95 1.53
CA VAL A 83 10.52 -10.49 0.68
C VAL A 83 10.04 -11.73 -0.06
N TRP A 84 9.46 -12.72 0.63
CA TRP A 84 8.97 -13.96 0.03
C TRP A 84 7.86 -13.76 -1.01
N THR A 85 6.98 -12.78 -0.82
CA THR A 85 5.97 -12.43 -1.84
C THR A 85 6.58 -11.82 -3.10
N SER A 86 7.72 -11.15 -2.97
CA SER A 86 8.37 -10.44 -4.08
C SER A 86 9.39 -11.28 -4.88
N ILE A 87 9.58 -12.57 -4.58
CA ILE A 87 10.60 -13.42 -5.22
C ILE A 87 10.08 -14.78 -5.67
#